data_AF-A0A927QDN5-F1
#
_entry.id   AF-A0A927QDN5-F1
#
_cell.length_a   1.000
_cell.length_b   1.000
_cell.length_c   1.000
_cell.angle_alpha   90.00
_cell.angle_beta   90.00
_cell.angle_gamma   90.00
#
_symmetry.space_group_name_H-M   'P 1'
#
loop_
_entity.id
_entity.type
_entity.pdbx_description
1 polymer ?
#
loop_
_entity_poly.entity_id
_entity_poly.type
_entity_poly.pdbx_seq_one_letter_code
_entity_poly.pdbx_strand_id
1 'polypeptide(L)'
;MAMVFAADEQSTLRWFWLAVFPVWIVMALRELSWGGVFMPALSVSEHGPYFSSSQLWYRSYIVPMLVAVSLLVGVLFIKANGPHILKYLVTTRQLPYADIVLVILAMIISAGAEGHMGLNFGDWGHMLVLEEMSETAAYVFLLSAQARVRLALRHYSPN
;
A
#
# COMPACT_ATOMS: atom_id res chain seq x y z
N MET A 1 -8.28 -0.15 9.59
CA MET A 1 -7.68 -0.99 10.65
C MET A 1 -6.67 -0.21 11.51
N ALA A 2 -5.64 0.39 10.91
CA ALA A 2 -4.60 1.13 11.65
C ALA A 2 -5.13 2.24 12.59
N MET A 3 -6.13 3.04 12.17
CA MET A 3 -6.73 4.05 13.07
C MET A 3 -7.48 3.44 14.26
N VAL A 4 -8.19 2.33 14.05
CA VAL A 4 -8.86 1.60 15.14
C VAL A 4 -7.82 1.12 16.15
N PHE A 5 -6.67 0.66 15.65
CA PHE A 5 -5.58 0.24 16.53
C PHE A 5 -4.93 1.41 17.25
N ALA A 6 -4.75 2.55 16.58
CA ALA A 6 -4.25 3.77 17.22
C ALA A 6 -5.20 4.31 18.31
N ALA A 7 -6.52 4.14 18.14
CA ALA A 7 -7.51 4.59 19.11
C ALA A 7 -7.56 3.70 20.37
N ASP A 8 -7.22 2.42 20.24
CA ASP A 8 -7.21 1.43 21.33
C ASP A 8 -5.93 1.50 22.18
N GLU A 9 -4.88 2.14 21.69
CA GLU A 9 -3.56 2.20 22.33
C GLU A 9 -3.32 3.58 22.98
N GLN A 10 -2.84 3.61 24.24
CA GLN A 10 -2.53 4.86 24.94
C GLN A 10 -1.05 5.26 24.86
N SER A 11 -0.18 4.37 24.39
CA SER A 11 1.29 4.50 24.50
C SER A 11 1.98 4.83 23.16
N THR A 12 3.31 4.65 23.12
CA THR A 12 4.16 4.70 21.91
C THR A 12 3.60 3.89 20.74
N LEU A 13 2.86 2.80 21.01
CA LEU A 13 2.19 2.00 19.99
C LEU A 13 1.13 2.77 19.19
N ARG A 14 0.49 3.79 19.78
CA ARG A 14 -0.43 4.67 19.07
C ARG A 14 0.27 5.39 17.91
N TRP A 15 1.47 5.92 18.16
CA TRP A 15 2.25 6.61 17.13
C TRP A 15 2.70 5.65 16.03
N PHE A 16 3.00 4.39 16.38
CA PHE A 16 3.31 3.35 15.40
C PHE A 16 2.11 3.09 14.48
N TRP A 17 0.91 2.91 15.03
CA TRP A 17 -0.29 2.71 14.23
C TRP A 17 -0.68 3.94 13.40
N LEU A 18 -0.42 5.15 13.91
CA LEU A 18 -0.54 6.38 13.13
C LEU A 18 0.49 6.47 11.99
N ALA A 19 1.69 5.90 12.15
CA ALA A 19 2.68 5.81 11.07
C ALA A 19 2.26 4.81 9.98
N VAL A 20 1.51 3.77 10.34
CA VAL A 20 0.99 2.77 9.40
C VAL A 20 -0.23 3.29 8.63
N PHE A 21 -1.02 4.21 9.22
CA PHE A 21 -2.23 4.73 8.57
C PHE A 21 -1.98 5.39 7.19
N PRO A 22 -0.97 6.25 6.99
CA PRO A 22 -0.71 6.84 5.68
C PRO A 22 -0.39 5.83 4.57
N VAL A 23 0.05 4.61 4.90
CA VAL A 23 0.21 3.54 3.90
C VAL A 23 -1.14 3.19 3.25
N TRP A 24 -2.22 3.20 4.03
CA TRP A 24 -3.58 3.02 3.50
C TRP A 24 -4.05 4.22 2.67
N ILE A 25 -3.58 5.44 2.98
CA ILE A 25 -3.84 6.61 2.15
C ILE A 25 -3.15 6.43 0.79
N VAL A 26 -1.90 5.97 0.76
CA VAL A 26 -1.21 5.67 -0.51
C VAL A 26 -1.98 4.65 -1.35
N MET A 27 -2.49 3.59 -0.71
CA MET A 27 -3.31 2.58 -1.41
C MET A 27 -4.62 3.19 -1.94
N ALA A 28 -5.33 3.98 -1.13
CA ALA A 28 -6.54 4.67 -1.60
C ALA A 28 -6.25 5.71 -2.70
N LEU A 29 -5.06 6.32 -2.72
CA LEU A 29 -4.63 7.20 -3.81
C LEU A 29 -4.35 6.43 -5.10
N ARG A 30 -3.95 5.15 -5.03
CA ARG A 30 -3.85 4.31 -6.22
C ARG A 30 -5.21 4.12 -6.86
N GLU A 31 -6.25 3.90 -6.07
CA GLU A 31 -7.63 3.82 -6.56
C GLU A 31 -8.15 5.10 -7.22
N LEU A 32 -7.52 6.27 -7.01
CA LEU A 32 -7.90 7.49 -7.73
C LEU A 32 -7.57 7.44 -9.23
N SER A 33 -6.77 6.46 -9.68
CA SER A 33 -6.56 6.17 -11.11
C SER A 33 -7.88 5.76 -11.79
N TRP A 34 -8.80 5.11 -11.07
CA TRP A 34 -10.16 4.77 -11.53
C TRP A 34 -11.01 6.00 -11.91
N GLY A 35 -10.66 7.19 -11.41
CA GLY A 35 -11.33 8.43 -11.81
C GLY A 35 -11.29 8.68 -13.34
N GLY A 36 -10.35 8.04 -14.05
CA GLY A 36 -10.28 8.08 -15.51
C GLY A 36 -11.49 7.47 -16.23
N VAL A 37 -12.25 6.58 -15.59
CA VAL A 37 -13.46 5.97 -16.18
C VAL A 37 -14.57 7.01 -16.40
N PHE A 38 -14.57 8.11 -15.65
CA PHE A 38 -15.49 9.23 -15.87
C PHE A 38 -15.04 10.19 -16.98
N MET A 39 -13.84 10.01 -17.52
CA MET A 39 -13.32 10.78 -18.64
C MET A 39 -13.69 10.11 -19.98
N PRO A 40 -13.68 10.86 -21.10
CA PRO A 40 -13.90 10.27 -22.41
C PRO A 40 -12.84 9.21 -22.71
N ALA A 41 -13.28 8.01 -23.10
CA ALA A 41 -12.40 6.92 -23.51
C ALA A 41 -11.46 7.41 -24.64
N LEU A 42 -10.17 7.13 -24.51
CA LEU A 42 -9.16 7.51 -25.51
C LEU A 42 -9.24 6.64 -26.76
N SER A 43 -9.67 5.40 -26.62
CA SER A 43 -9.96 4.49 -27.72
C SER A 43 -10.96 3.43 -27.27
N VAL A 44 -11.64 2.79 -28.22
CA VAL A 44 -12.49 1.63 -27.98
C VAL A 44 -11.90 0.46 -28.77
N SER A 45 -11.43 -0.57 -28.07
CA SER A 45 -10.89 -1.79 -28.69
C SER A 45 -11.89 -2.95 -28.60
N GLU A 46 -11.57 -4.11 -29.19
CA GLU A 46 -12.36 -5.34 -29.04
C GLU A 46 -12.50 -5.81 -27.58
N HIS A 47 -11.66 -5.32 -26.68
CA HIS A 47 -11.67 -5.65 -25.25
C HIS A 47 -12.37 -4.59 -24.38
N GLY A 48 -12.88 -3.51 -24.98
CA GLY A 48 -13.62 -2.45 -24.30
C GLY A 48 -13.00 -1.05 -24.44
N PRO A 49 -13.61 -0.03 -23.82
CA PRO A 49 -13.09 1.33 -23.80
C PRO A 49 -11.80 1.42 -22.98
N TYR A 50 -10.75 1.96 -23.59
CA TYR A 50 -9.49 2.28 -22.93
C TYR A 50 -9.56 3.68 -22.33
N PHE A 51 -9.45 3.75 -21.01
CA PHE A 51 -9.37 4.99 -20.25
C PHE A 51 -7.95 5.18 -19.77
N SER A 52 -7.39 6.38 -19.91
CA SER A 52 -6.06 6.68 -19.39
C SER A 52 -6.15 7.61 -18.19
N SER A 53 -5.50 7.22 -17.11
CA SER A 53 -5.25 8.06 -15.95
C SER A 53 -4.48 9.35 -16.30
N SER A 54 -3.85 9.43 -17.48
CA SER A 54 -3.19 10.64 -18.02
C SER A 54 -4.09 11.85 -18.20
N GLN A 55 -5.41 11.65 -18.33
CA GLN A 55 -6.40 12.73 -18.47
C GLN A 55 -6.73 13.41 -17.13
N LEU A 56 -6.26 12.87 -16.01
CA LEU A 56 -6.55 13.41 -14.68
C LEU A 56 -5.67 14.63 -14.40
N TRP A 57 -6.31 15.77 -14.18
CA TRP A 57 -5.66 17.05 -13.86
C TRP A 57 -4.76 16.99 -12.62
N TYR A 58 -5.05 16.06 -11.69
CA TYR A 58 -4.27 15.87 -10.48
C TYR A 58 -3.12 14.86 -10.60
N ARG A 59 -2.92 14.22 -11.77
CA ARG A 59 -1.91 13.18 -11.96
C ARG A 59 -0.49 13.65 -11.62
N SER A 60 -0.16 14.90 -11.95
CA SER A 60 1.14 15.52 -11.63
C SER A 60 1.40 15.66 -10.13
N TYR A 61 0.35 15.65 -9.29
CA TYR A 61 0.47 15.75 -7.84
C TYR A 61 0.60 14.40 -7.14
N ILE A 62 0.36 13.27 -7.84
CA ILE A 62 0.44 11.93 -7.26
C ILE A 62 1.85 11.65 -6.73
N VAL A 63 2.88 11.81 -7.55
CA VAL A 63 4.27 11.54 -7.14
C VAL A 63 4.73 12.45 -5.98
N PRO A 64 4.54 13.79 -6.03
CA PRO A 64 4.81 14.65 -4.87
C PRO A 64 4.08 14.23 -3.60
N MET A 65 2.81 13.83 -3.72
CA MET A 65 2.02 13.39 -2.57
C MET A 65 2.53 12.08 -1.98
N LEU A 66 2.93 11.11 -2.82
CA LEU A 66 3.57 9.87 -2.37
C LEU A 66 4.87 10.13 -1.60
N VAL A 67 5.70 11.07 -2.08
CA VAL A 67 6.92 11.46 -1.38
C VAL A 67 6.60 12.10 -0.03
N ALA A 68 5.66 13.06 0.01
CA ALA A 68 5.25 13.72 1.25
C ALA A 68 4.69 12.73 2.28
N VAL A 69 3.85 11.80 1.83
CA VAL A 69 3.28 10.75 2.68
C VAL A 69 4.38 9.81 3.18
N SER A 70 5.32 9.41 2.34
CA SER A 70 6.45 8.54 2.74
C SER A 70 7.33 9.19 3.81
N LEU A 71 7.60 10.50 3.67
CA LEU A 71 8.32 11.27 4.69
C LEU A 71 7.53 11.33 6.01
N LEU A 72 6.22 11.57 5.95
CA LEU A 72 5.36 11.57 7.13
C LEU A 72 5.37 10.21 7.85
N VAL A 73 5.27 9.10 7.10
CA VAL A 73 5.40 7.74 7.65
C VAL A 73 6.74 7.59 8.37
N GLY A 74 7.85 7.99 7.74
CA GLY A 74 9.19 7.89 8.33
C GLY A 74 9.31 8.69 9.63
N VAL A 75 8.83 9.92 9.66
CA VAL A 75 8.85 10.79 10.86
C VAL A 75 8.01 10.19 11.99
N LEU A 76 6.78 9.75 11.69
CA LEU A 76 5.90 9.14 12.69
C LEU A 76 6.46 7.81 13.20
N PHE A 77 7.09 7.03 12.32
CA PHE A 77 7.72 5.76 12.66
C PHE A 77 8.91 5.95 13.61
N ILE A 78 9.77 6.94 13.35
CA ILE A 78 10.89 7.28 14.24
C ILE A 78 10.35 7.77 15.59
N LYS A 79 9.34 8.66 15.59
CA LYS A 79 8.70 9.17 16.81
C LYS A 79 8.08 8.04 17.64
N ALA A 80 7.63 6.96 17.00
CA ALA A 80 7.08 5.79 17.65
C ALA A 80 8.14 4.79 18.16
N ASN A 81 9.42 5.15 18.20
CA ASN A 81 10.51 4.20 18.45
C ASN A 81 10.41 2.95 17.56
N GLY A 82 9.96 3.13 16.31
CA GLY A 82 9.77 2.07 15.33
C GLY A 82 10.96 1.12 15.16
N PRO A 83 12.24 1.58 15.18
CA PRO A 83 13.39 0.69 15.15
C PRO A 83 13.43 -0.31 16.32
N HIS A 84 13.01 0.10 17.51
CA HIS A 84 12.95 -0.78 18.68
C HIS A 84 11.81 -1.79 18.55
N ILE A 85 10.65 -1.36 18.05
CA ILE A 85 9.51 -2.24 17.72
C ILE A 85 9.91 -3.29 16.68
N LEU A 86 10.59 -2.87 15.60
CA LEU A 86 11.11 -3.80 14.59
C LEU A 86 12.11 -4.78 15.19
N LYS A 87 13.05 -4.30 16.00
CA LYS A 87 14.03 -5.17 16.67
C LYS A 87 13.33 -6.20 17.55
N TYR A 88 12.30 -5.80 18.30
CA TYR A 88 11.47 -6.73 19.08
C TYR A 88 10.80 -7.78 18.18
N LEU A 89 10.15 -7.38 17.10
CA LEU A 89 9.47 -8.32 16.17
C LEU A 89 10.44 -9.29 15.51
N VAL A 90 11.65 -8.84 15.17
CA VAL A 90 12.70 -9.67 14.58
C VAL A 90 13.25 -10.67 15.60
N THR A 91 13.61 -10.19 16.80
CA THR A 91 14.18 -11.05 17.87
C THR A 91 13.18 -12.09 18.39
N THR A 92 11.89 -11.74 18.44
CA THR A 92 10.81 -12.67 18.82
C THR A 92 10.30 -13.52 17.65
N ARG A 93 10.86 -13.36 16.44
CA ARG A 93 10.45 -14.03 15.19
C ARG A 93 8.97 -13.86 14.85
N GLN A 94 8.37 -12.74 15.24
CA GLN A 94 6.97 -12.43 14.96
C GLN A 94 6.80 -11.43 13.80
N LEU A 95 7.88 -11.07 13.11
CA LEU A 95 7.80 -10.25 11.91
C LEU A 95 7.09 -11.05 10.78
N PRO A 96 6.06 -10.50 10.14
CA PRO A 96 5.30 -11.19 9.10
C PRO A 96 6.03 -11.18 7.74
N TYR A 97 7.18 -11.87 7.66
CA TYR A 97 8.01 -11.90 6.44
C TYR A 97 7.24 -12.39 5.21
N ALA A 98 6.42 -13.42 5.35
CA ALA A 98 5.63 -13.97 4.25
C ALA A 98 4.66 -12.93 3.68
N ASP A 99 3.90 -12.24 4.53
CA ASP A 99 2.97 -11.20 4.09
C ASP A 99 3.73 -10.03 3.43
N ILE A 100 4.89 -9.62 3.96
CA ILE A 100 5.72 -8.55 3.37
C ILE A 100 6.18 -8.94 1.96
N VAL A 101 6.70 -10.16 1.79
CA VAL A 101 7.13 -10.67 0.48
C VAL A 101 5.96 -10.72 -0.50
N LEU A 102 4.79 -11.20 -0.04
CA LEU A 102 3.60 -11.30 -0.88
C LEU A 102 3.06 -9.92 -1.30
N VAL A 103 3.09 -8.91 -0.42
CA VAL A 103 2.78 -7.52 -0.79
C VAL A 103 3.74 -7.03 -1.87
N ILE A 104 5.05 -7.24 -1.70
CA ILE A 104 6.06 -6.79 -2.68
C ILE A 104 5.83 -7.46 -4.04
N LEU A 105 5.63 -8.77 -4.06
CA LEU A 105 5.37 -9.52 -5.29
C LEU A 105 4.09 -9.03 -5.98
N ALA A 106 3.00 -8.86 -5.22
CA ALA A 106 1.74 -8.36 -5.75
C ALA A 106 1.89 -6.95 -6.35
N MET A 107 2.65 -6.06 -5.70
CA MET A 107 2.92 -4.72 -6.22
C MET A 107 3.80 -4.71 -7.48
N ILE A 108 4.76 -5.64 -7.60
CA ILE A 108 5.56 -5.80 -8.83
C ILE A 108 4.69 -6.29 -9.98
N ILE A 109 3.80 -7.25 -9.72
CA ILE A 109 2.85 -7.78 -10.73
C ILE A 109 1.93 -6.67 -11.20
N SER A 110 1.35 -5.89 -10.28
CA SER A 110 0.53 -4.70 -10.59
C SER A 110 1.32 -3.70 -11.46
N ALA A 111 2.54 -3.34 -11.07
CA ALA A 111 3.35 -2.37 -11.81
C ALA A 111 3.71 -2.85 -13.23
N GLY A 112 4.00 -4.14 -13.41
CA GLY A 112 4.30 -4.69 -14.73
C GLY A 112 3.04 -4.87 -15.60
N ALA A 113 1.87 -5.10 -15.01
CA ALA A 113 0.60 -5.14 -15.73
C ALA A 113 0.19 -3.76 -16.25
N GLU A 114 0.46 -2.70 -15.48
CA GLU A 114 0.25 -1.29 -15.88
C GLU A 114 1.30 -0.81 -16.92
N GLY A 115 2.32 -1.63 -17.22
CA GLY A 115 3.42 -1.28 -18.13
C GLY A 115 4.44 -0.29 -17.52
N HIS A 116 4.40 -0.08 -16.21
CA HIS A 116 5.36 0.73 -15.48
C HIS A 116 6.69 -0.02 -15.24
N MET A 117 7.77 0.72 -14.98
CA MET A 117 9.14 0.18 -14.75
C MET A 117 9.82 -0.53 -15.93
N GLY A 118 9.31 -0.44 -17.15
CA GLY A 118 9.89 -1.12 -18.32
C GLY A 118 9.62 -2.63 -18.34
N LEU A 119 8.76 -3.10 -17.44
CA LEU A 119 8.20 -4.45 -17.45
C LEU A 119 6.94 -4.39 -18.32
N ASN A 120 6.98 -5.03 -19.48
CA ASN A 120 5.81 -5.14 -20.34
C ASN A 120 5.49 -6.63 -20.50
N PHE A 121 4.39 -7.07 -19.89
CA PHE A 121 3.95 -8.47 -19.98
C PHE A 121 3.29 -8.82 -21.34
N GLY A 122 3.35 -7.90 -22.32
CA GLY A 122 2.70 -8.05 -23.61
C GLY A 122 1.22 -7.67 -23.54
N ASP A 123 0.59 -7.45 -24.69
CA ASP A 123 -0.79 -7.00 -24.78
C ASP A 123 -1.77 -8.18 -24.66
N TRP A 124 -1.89 -8.74 -23.46
CA TRP A 124 -2.90 -9.76 -23.17
C TRP A 124 -4.13 -9.00 -22.65
N GLY A 125 -5.30 -9.16 -23.27
CA GLY A 125 -6.54 -8.42 -22.92
C GLY A 125 -7.04 -8.57 -21.47
N HIS A 126 -6.30 -9.25 -20.60
CA HIS A 126 -6.55 -9.43 -19.17
C HIS A 126 -5.59 -8.65 -18.26
N MET A 127 -4.70 -7.80 -18.78
CA MET A 127 -3.73 -7.06 -17.96
C MET A 127 -4.40 -6.17 -16.89
N LEU A 128 -5.53 -5.52 -17.23
CA LEU A 128 -6.31 -4.75 -16.26
C LEU A 128 -6.82 -5.64 -15.11
N VAL A 129 -7.34 -6.83 -15.42
CA VAL A 129 -7.82 -7.76 -14.38
C VAL A 129 -6.66 -8.23 -13.50
N LEU A 130 -5.49 -8.50 -14.10
CA LEU A 130 -4.30 -8.91 -13.37
C LEU A 130 -3.78 -7.80 -12.44
N GLU A 131 -3.76 -6.56 -12.92
CA GLU A 131 -3.44 -5.37 -12.13
C GLU A 131 -4.36 -5.28 -10.90
N GLU A 132 -5.66 -5.23 -11.12
CA GLU A 132 -6.68 -5.11 -10.06
C GLU A 132 -6.65 -6.28 -9.05
N MET A 133 -6.49 -7.53 -9.54
CA MET A 133 -6.38 -8.69 -8.67
C MET A 133 -5.11 -8.65 -7.81
N SER A 134 -4.00 -8.21 -8.39
CA SER A 134 -2.73 -8.10 -7.67
C SER A 134 -2.76 -6.95 -6.65
N GLU A 135 -3.37 -5.81 -6.97
CA GLU A 135 -3.58 -4.73 -5.99
C GLU A 135 -4.48 -5.20 -4.83
N THR A 136 -5.58 -5.87 -5.15
CA THR A 136 -6.47 -6.46 -4.14
C THR A 136 -5.73 -7.46 -3.25
N ALA A 137 -4.88 -8.32 -3.83
CA ALA A 137 -4.05 -9.25 -3.07
C ALA A 137 -3.08 -8.52 -2.14
N ALA A 138 -2.43 -7.45 -2.61
CA ALA A 138 -1.55 -6.63 -1.79
C ALA A 138 -2.28 -6.03 -0.58
N TYR A 139 -3.54 -5.60 -0.74
CA TYR A 139 -4.35 -5.08 0.36
C TYR A 139 -4.66 -6.14 1.41
N VAL A 140 -5.03 -7.36 0.97
CA VAL A 140 -5.29 -8.48 1.87
C VAL A 140 -4.05 -8.87 2.67
N PHE A 141 -2.89 -8.97 2.01
CA PHE A 141 -1.63 -9.29 2.69
C PHE A 141 -1.18 -8.17 3.64
N LEU A 142 -1.38 -6.91 3.28
CA LEU A 142 -1.09 -5.79 4.18
C LEU A 142 -1.99 -5.85 5.44
N LEU A 143 -3.28 -6.16 5.26
CA LEU A 143 -4.21 -6.32 6.38
C LEU A 143 -3.82 -7.49 7.29
N SER A 144 -3.46 -8.62 6.70
CA SER A 144 -2.93 -9.80 7.42
C SER A 144 -1.67 -9.46 8.21
N ALA A 145 -0.70 -8.77 7.59
CA ALA A 145 0.52 -8.31 8.26
C ALA A 145 0.21 -7.42 9.46
N GLN A 146 -0.71 -6.47 9.33
CA GLN A 146 -1.13 -5.58 10.43
C GLN A 146 -1.79 -6.35 11.58
N ALA A 147 -2.64 -7.33 11.27
CA ALA A 147 -3.27 -8.17 12.29
C ALA A 147 -2.24 -8.99 13.07
N ARG A 148 -1.28 -9.62 12.36
CA ARG A 148 -0.17 -10.38 12.97
C ARG A 148 0.71 -9.51 13.85
N VAL A 149 1.11 -8.32 13.36
CA VAL A 149 1.90 -7.36 14.14
C VAL A 149 1.15 -6.92 15.38
N ARG A 150 -0.15 -6.66 15.31
CA ARG A 150 -0.94 -6.30 16.50
C ARG A 150 -0.97 -7.42 17.53
N LEU A 151 -1.17 -8.66 17.10
CA LEU A 151 -1.13 -9.81 18.01
C LEU A 151 0.24 -9.94 18.68
N ALA A 152 1.32 -9.70 17.93
CA ALA A 152 2.68 -9.73 18.46
C ALA A 152 2.95 -8.63 19.48
N LEU A 153 2.43 -7.43 19.25
CA LEU A 153 2.66 -6.27 20.12
C LEU A 153 1.81 -6.27 21.38
N ARG A 154 0.83 -7.18 21.54
CA ARG A 154 0.10 -7.34 22.82
C ARG A 154 0.99 -7.69 24.01
N HIS A 155 2.13 -8.32 23.74
CA HIS A 155 3.12 -8.70 24.76
C HIS A 155 4.34 -7.77 24.79
N TYR A 156 4.30 -6.68 24.02
CA TYR A 156 5.37 -5.71 23.96
C TYR A 156 5.24 -4.73 25.12
N SER A 157 6.24 -4.72 26.01
CA SER A 157 6.40 -3.67 27.03
C SER A 157 7.47 -2.70 26.54
N PRO A 158 7.15 -1.40 26.35
CA PRO A 158 8.19 -0.40 26.16
C PRO A 158 8.98 -0.29 27.47
N ASN A 159 10.25 -0.71 27.45
CA ASN A 159 11.20 -0.46 28.53
C ASN A 159 11.57 1.03 28.58
#